data_AF-A0A821ZBT0-F1
#
_entry.id   AF-A0A821ZBT0-F1
#
_cell.length_a   1.000
_cell.length_b   1.000
_cell.length_c   1.000
_cell.angle_alpha   90.00
_cell.angle_beta   90.00
_cell.angle_gamma   90.00
#
_symmetry.space_group_name_H-M   'P 1'
#
loop_
_entity.id
_entity.type
_entity.pdbx_description
1 polymer ?
#
loop_
_entity_poly.entity_id
_entity_poly.type
_entity_poly.pdbx_seq_one_letter_code
_entity_poly.pdbx_strand_id
1 'polypeptide(L)' 'LKVHPKPVIRQEMQLPKVKFNEKETLTIVCQFDATPEEPFIFLHNEQPIVPDSRVTTT' A
#
# COMPACT_ATOMS: atom_id res chain seq x y z
N LEU A 1 21.91 -22.67 -12.87
CA LEU A 1 21.29 -22.01 -11.69
C LEU A 1 19.78 -22.10 -11.85
N LYS A 2 19.03 -22.68 -10.90
CA LYS A 2 17.55 -22.61 -10.89
C LYS A 2 17.14 -21.43 -10.01
N VAL A 3 16.49 -20.44 -10.60
CA VAL A 3 15.90 -19.31 -9.86
C VAL A 3 14.60 -19.79 -9.23
N HIS A 4 14.47 -19.62 -7.91
CA HIS A 4 13.22 -19.89 -7.21
C HIS A 4 12.47 -18.56 -7.02
N PRO A 5 11.17 -18.50 -7.31
CA PRO A 5 10.40 -17.28 -7.13
C PRO A 5 10.32 -16.90 -5.65
N LYS A 6 10.49 -15.62 -5.34
CA LYS A 6 10.25 -15.08 -4.00
C LYS A 6 8.75 -15.15 -3.71
N PRO A 7 8.33 -15.61 -2.52
CA PRO A 7 6.92 -15.59 -2.15
C PRO A 7 6.40 -14.14 -2.11
N VAL A 8 5.18 -13.95 -2.59
CA VAL A 8 4.50 -12.65 -2.53
C VAL A 8 4.13 -12.36 -1.07
N ILE A 9 4.63 -11.25 -0.54
CA ILE A 9 4.29 -10.77 0.80
C ILE A 9 3.11 -9.80 0.67
N ARG A 10 2.06 -10.02 1.48
CA ARG A 10 0.92 -9.11 1.60
C ARG A 10 0.80 -8.68 3.06
N GLN A 11 0.61 -7.39 3.28
CA GLN A 11 0.38 -6.82 4.61
C GLN A 11 -1.01 -6.21 4.64
N GLU A 12 -1.89 -6.78 5.47
CA GLU A 12 -3.18 -6.17 5.75
C GLU A 12 -2.97 -4.97 6.68
N MET A 13 -3.48 -3.82 6.27
CA MET A 13 -3.33 -2.57 7.01
C MET A 13 -4.63 -2.21 7.70
N GLN A 14 -4.56 -1.95 9.00
CA GLN A 14 -5.67 -1.36 9.73
C GLN A 14 -5.67 0.15 9.49
N LEU A 15 -6.80 0.69 9.04
CA LEU A 15 -6.93 2.13 8.86
C LEU A 15 -6.96 2.81 10.23
N PRO A 16 -6.15 3.87 10.46
CA PRO A 16 -6.11 4.55 11.75
C PRO A 16 -7.41 5.28 12.07
N LYS A 17 -8.22 5.58 11.05
CA LYS A 17 -9.52 6.25 11.17
C LYS A 17 -10.44 5.80 10.03
N VAL A 18 -11.75 5.71 10.30
CA VAL A 18 -12.78 5.32 9.32
C VAL A 18 -13.90 6.36 9.15
N LYS A 19 -13.93 7.42 9.97
CA LYS A 19 -14.90 8.52 9.88
C LYS A 19 -14.15 9.81 9.64
N PHE A 20 -14.56 10.59 8.66
CA PHE A 20 -13.86 11.79 8.24
C PHE A 20 -14.80 12.99 8.17
N ASN A 21 -14.27 14.17 8.51
CA ASN A 21 -14.93 15.43 8.18
C ASN A 21 -14.67 15.79 6.71
N GLU A 22 -15.47 16.69 6.15
CA GLU A 22 -15.22 17.17 4.79
C GLU A 22 -13.80 17.75 4.66
N LYS A 23 -13.11 17.39 3.57
CA LYS A 23 -11.73 17.80 3.23
C LYS A 23 -10.65 17.30 4.18
N GLU A 24 -10.96 16.41 5.11
CA GLU A 24 -9.95 15.75 5.94
C GLU A 24 -9.12 14.76 5.10
N THR A 25 -7.80 14.75 5.30
CA THR A 25 -6.87 13.85 4.61
C THR A 25 -6.48 12.68 5.52
N LEU A 26 -6.53 11.46 4.98
CA LEU A 26 -5.99 10.27 5.61
C LEU A 26 -4.61 9.95 5.02
N THR A 27 -3.61 9.75 5.87
CA THR A 27 -2.29 9.25 5.45
C THR A 27 -2.11 7.82 5.96
N ILE A 28 -1.75 6.91 5.06
CA ILE A 28 -1.47 5.50 5.34
C ILE A 28 0.02 5.27 5.11
N VAL A 29 0.74 4.84 6.15
CA VAL A 29 2.19 4.60 6.08
C VAL A 29 2.44 3.09 6.05
N CYS A 30 3.09 2.62 5.00
CA CYS A 30 3.47 1.21 4.81
C CYS A 30 4.99 1.11 4.64
N GLN A 31 5.62 0.14 5.32
CA GLN A 31 7.05 -0.11 5.23
C GLN A 31 7.29 -1.62 5.30
N PHE A 32 8.12 -2.14 4.40
CA PHE A 32 8.58 -3.52 4.42
C PHE A 32 10.05 -3.58 4.84
N ASP A 33 10.38 -4.52 5.73
CA ASP A 33 11.78 -4.83 6.08
C ASP A 33 12.43 -5.65 4.95
N ALA A 34 12.68 -5.01 3.81
CA ALA A 34 13.34 -5.60 2.65
C ALA A 34 14.68 -4.88 2.39
N THR A 35 15.72 -5.65 2.06
CA THR A 35 17.02 -5.11 1.67
C THR A 35 17.51 -5.84 0.41
N PRO A 36 17.61 -5.16 -0.76
CA PRO A 36 17.28 -3.76 -1.01
C PRO A 36 15.77 -3.46 -0.89
N GLU A 37 15.41 -2.18 -0.82
CA GLU A 37 14.00 -1.77 -0.90
C GLU A 37 13.37 -2.27 -2.19
N GLU A 38 12.19 -2.86 -2.07
CA GLU A 38 11.43 -3.40 -3.21
C GLU A 38 10.18 -2.55 -3.46
N PRO A 39 9.80 -2.33 -4.72
CA PRO A 39 8.58 -1.62 -5.04
C PRO A 39 7.36 -2.43 -4.60
N PHE A 40 6.33 -1.74 -4.13
CA PHE A 40 5.05 -2.33 -3.73
C PHE A 40 3.88 -1.55 -4.33
N ILE A 41 2.69 -2.14 -4.28
CA ILE A 41 1.45 -1.52 -4.73
C ILE A 41 0.42 -1.54 -3.61
N PHE A 42 -0.40 -0.50 -3.52
CA PHE A 42 -1.56 -0.49 -2.65
C PHE A 42 -2.76 -1.14 -3.34
N LEU A 43 -3.44 -2.01 -2.61
CA LEU A 43 -4.69 -2.62 -3.06
C LEU A 43 -5.84 -2.14 -2.17
N HIS A 44 -6.97 -1.83 -2.78
CA HIS A 44 -8.24 -1.59 -2.10
C HIS A 44 -9.29 -2.52 -2.73
N ASN A 45 -9.95 -3.35 -1.91
CA ASN A 45 -10.86 -4.40 -2.38
C ASN A 45 -10.25 -5.28 -3.47
N GLU A 46 -9.01 -5.74 -3.24
CA GLU A 46 -8.22 -6.58 -4.15
C GLU A 46 -7.83 -5.92 -5.49
N GLN A 47 -8.16 -4.65 -5.70
CA GLN A 47 -7.83 -3.90 -6.90
C GLN A 47 -6.72 -2.87 -6.63
N PRO A 48 -5.77 -2.68 -7.56
CA PRO A 48 -4.77 -1.65 -7.43
C PRO A 48 -5.39 -0.26 -7.29
N ILE A 49 -4.92 0.50 -6.30
CA ILE A 49 -5.25 1.92 -6.22
C ILE A 49 -4.49 2.65 -7.34
N VAL A 50 -5.25 3.34 -8.20
CA VAL A 50 -4.69 4.21 -9.24
C VAL A 50 -4.72 5.64 -8.72
N PRO A 51 -3.58 6.35 -8.67
CA PRO A 51 -3.54 7.75 -8.23
C PRO A 51 -4.40 8.67 -9.10
N ASP A 52 -5.04 9.65 -8.47
CA ASP A 52 -5.88 10.65 -9.12
C ASP A 52 -5.88 11.99 -8.35
N SER A 53 -6.84 12.86 -8.62
CA SER A 53 -6.97 14.17 -7.94
C SER A 53 -7.22 14.10 -6.42
N ARG A 54 -7.63 12.95 -5.90
CA ARG A 54 -7.97 12.72 -4.48
C ARG A 54 -7.03 11.73 -3.79
N VAL A 55 -6.34 10.89 -4.54
CA VAL A 55 -5.44 9.85 -4.01
C VAL A 55 -4.05 10.00 -4.60
N THR A 56 -3.06 10.16 -3.72
CA THR A 56 -1.63 10.19 -4.08
C THR A 56 -0.91 9.01 -3.44
N THR A 57 -0.06 8.31 -4.19
CA THR A 57 0.84 7.26 -3.71
C THR A 57 2.28 7.67 -3.99
N THR A 58 3.15 7.56 -2.99
CA THR A 58 4.58 7.90 -3.06
C THR A 58 5.40 6.83 -2.38
#